data_AF-A0A3T0N273-F1
#
_entry.id   AF-A0A3T0N273-F1
#
_cell.length_a   1.000
_cell.length_b   1.000
_cell.length_c   1.000
_cell.angle_alpha   90.00
_cell.angle_beta   90.00
_cell.angle_gamma   90.00
#
_symmetry.space_group_name_H-M   'P 1'
#
loop_
_entity.id
_entity.type
_entity.pdbx_description
1 polymer ?
#
loop_
_entity_poly.entity_id
_entity_poly.type
_entity_poly.pdbx_seq_one_letter_code
_entity_poly.pdbx_strand_id
1 'polypeptide(L)'
;MSQIEELQSRITAAMDRIGTGLGALEAAKDEAAQNDLTQALEDERLANAQLEERLKTLKAQLADVPAPVDTSGDLEALQAEVELLRNEVGNTVEKDALKEEVARLTSELEAAGNTAAMQAEGKASLEAEVAEVRAEVTALQDQIATAADGGGDETPTAELTAEVDSLKAQLEAAQGALDEAQAASGQPELAPASDNSEELERQNGMLVQLDTDLQQLRHANESLRSANTALREANAAGVGDAGLINSALEAEIEGLRAAQASDQAQVNVVLAKLEPLLAQAQNLPEGEEV
;
A
#
# COMPACT_ATOMS: atom_id res chain seq x y z
N MET A 1 -33.05 -80.07 -92.80
CA MET A 1 -33.81 -78.84 -93.14
C MET A 1 -34.66 -78.38 -91.95
N SER A 2 -35.56 -79.21 -91.37
CA SER A 2 -36.44 -78.75 -90.26
C SER A 2 -35.74 -78.32 -88.96
N GLN A 3 -34.64 -78.98 -88.56
CA GLN A 3 -33.91 -78.63 -87.33
C GLN A 3 -33.26 -77.23 -87.38
N ILE A 4 -32.92 -76.73 -88.58
CA ILE A 4 -32.33 -75.40 -88.74
C ILE A 4 -33.42 -74.32 -88.60
N GLU A 5 -34.62 -74.55 -89.14
CA GLU A 5 -35.77 -73.65 -89.00
C GLU A 5 -36.26 -73.56 -87.54
N GLU A 6 -36.28 -74.68 -86.82
CA GLU A 6 -36.62 -74.71 -85.39
C GLU A 6 -35.60 -73.94 -84.54
N LEU A 7 -34.30 -74.09 -84.84
CA LEU A 7 -33.24 -73.33 -84.19
C LEU A 7 -33.35 -71.82 -84.52
N GLN A 8 -33.66 -71.45 -85.78
CA GLN A 8 -33.84 -70.06 -86.18
C GLN A 8 -35.05 -69.41 -85.49
N SER A 9 -36.18 -70.12 -85.38
CA SER A 9 -37.35 -69.65 -84.65
C SER A 9 -37.05 -69.46 -83.16
N ARG A 10 -36.33 -70.41 -82.54
CA ARG A 10 -35.93 -70.31 -81.14
C ARG A 10 -34.91 -69.20 -80.88
N ILE A 11 -33.98 -68.95 -81.81
CA ILE A 11 -33.04 -67.83 -81.73
C ILE A 11 -33.78 -66.50 -81.86
N THR A 12 -34.74 -66.39 -82.78
CA THR A 12 -35.54 -65.15 -82.94
C THR A 12 -36.36 -64.87 -81.69
N ALA A 13 -37.07 -65.87 -81.15
CA ALA A 13 -37.80 -65.74 -79.89
C ALA A 13 -36.89 -65.43 -78.69
N ALA A 14 -35.67 -65.98 -78.67
CA ALA A 14 -34.67 -65.64 -77.66
C ALA A 14 -34.16 -64.20 -77.83
N MET A 15 -33.94 -63.72 -79.06
CA MET A 15 -33.53 -62.36 -79.35
C MET A 15 -34.62 -61.34 -78.98
N ASP A 16 -35.89 -61.61 -79.30
CA ASP A 16 -37.01 -60.75 -78.89
C ASP A 16 -37.14 -60.71 -77.37
N ARG A 17 -36.99 -61.85 -76.69
CA ARG A 17 -36.98 -61.91 -75.23
C ARG A 17 -35.80 -61.15 -74.61
N ILE A 18 -34.62 -61.21 -75.22
CA ILE A 18 -33.46 -60.41 -74.79
C ILE A 18 -33.72 -58.93 -75.06
N GLY A 19 -34.29 -58.55 -76.20
CA GLY A 19 -34.65 -57.17 -76.51
C GLY A 19 -35.64 -56.58 -75.51
N THR A 20 -36.71 -57.32 -75.18
CA THR A 20 -37.66 -56.93 -74.13
C THR A 20 -37.03 -56.90 -72.74
N GLY A 21 -36.14 -57.84 -72.42
CA GLY A 21 -35.43 -57.88 -71.15
C GLY A 21 -34.41 -56.74 -70.99
N LEU A 22 -33.72 -56.36 -72.05
CA LEU A 22 -32.82 -55.20 -72.09
C LEU A 22 -33.60 -53.90 -71.95
N GLY A 23 -34.74 -53.75 -72.63
CA GLY A 23 -35.62 -52.59 -72.47
C GLY A 23 -36.17 -52.46 -71.05
N ALA A 24 -36.55 -53.57 -70.42
CA ALA A 24 -36.98 -53.58 -69.02
C ALA A 24 -35.83 -53.26 -68.05
N LEU A 25 -34.61 -53.72 -68.34
CA LEU A 25 -33.42 -53.41 -67.54
C LEU A 25 -33.01 -51.93 -67.66
N GLU A 26 -33.13 -51.36 -68.87
CA GLU A 26 -32.86 -49.93 -69.12
C GLU A 26 -33.90 -49.06 -68.39
N ALA A 27 -35.19 -49.41 -68.48
CA ALA A 27 -36.25 -48.73 -67.72
C ALA A 27 -36.03 -48.84 -66.19
N ALA A 28 -35.68 -50.02 -65.68
CA ALA A 28 -35.38 -50.20 -64.26
C ALA A 28 -34.14 -49.42 -63.81
N LYS A 29 -33.14 -49.27 -64.68
CA LYS A 29 -31.95 -48.44 -64.42
C LYS A 29 -32.29 -46.96 -64.40
N ASP A 30 -33.14 -46.50 -65.30
CA ASP A 30 -33.62 -45.11 -65.34
C ASP A 30 -34.48 -44.78 -64.13
N GLU A 31 -35.37 -45.69 -63.71
CA GLU A 31 -36.16 -45.56 -62.48
C GLU A 31 -35.25 -45.53 -61.24
N ALA A 32 -34.21 -46.38 -61.17
CA ALA A 32 -33.23 -46.36 -60.09
C ALA A 32 -32.47 -45.03 -60.05
N ALA A 33 -32.01 -44.53 -61.20
CA ALA A 33 -31.32 -43.24 -61.28
C ALA A 33 -32.22 -42.04 -60.90
N GLN A 34 -33.51 -42.10 -61.24
CA GLN A 34 -34.49 -41.09 -60.83
C GLN A 34 -34.75 -41.12 -59.32
N ASN A 35 -34.82 -42.31 -58.73
CA ASN A 35 -34.97 -42.47 -57.29
C ASN A 35 -33.74 -41.95 -56.54
N ASP A 36 -32.53 -42.28 -57.00
CA ASP A 36 -31.27 -41.79 -56.42
C ASP A 36 -31.19 -40.25 -56.48
N LEU A 37 -31.57 -39.64 -57.62
CA LEU A 37 -31.60 -38.19 -57.78
C LEU A 37 -32.63 -37.55 -56.85
N THR A 38 -33.80 -38.17 -56.69
CA THR A 38 -34.84 -37.68 -55.79
C THR A 38 -34.38 -37.71 -54.35
N GLN A 39 -33.72 -38.80 -53.93
CA GLN A 39 -33.14 -38.92 -52.60
C GLN A 39 -32.05 -37.86 -52.36
N ALA A 40 -31.14 -37.64 -53.30
CA ALA A 40 -30.12 -36.59 -53.19
C ALA A 40 -30.73 -35.18 -53.07
N LEU A 41 -31.83 -34.91 -53.79
CA LEU A 41 -32.55 -33.63 -53.67
C LEU A 41 -33.22 -33.47 -52.30
N GLU A 42 -33.73 -34.54 -51.71
CA GLU A 42 -34.30 -34.52 -50.36
C GLU A 42 -33.22 -34.28 -49.30
N ASP A 43 -32.07 -34.94 -49.42
CA ASP A 43 -30.92 -34.75 -48.53
C ASP A 43 -30.37 -33.31 -48.58
N GLU A 44 -30.21 -32.74 -49.78
CA GLU A 44 -29.79 -31.35 -49.98
C GLU A 44 -30.81 -30.35 -49.41
N ARG A 45 -32.12 -30.63 -49.54
CA ARG A 45 -33.16 -29.78 -48.92
C ARG A 45 -33.09 -29.81 -47.41
N LEU A 46 -32.84 -30.98 -46.82
CA LEU A 46 -32.68 -31.11 -45.37
C LEU A 46 -31.42 -30.37 -44.88
N ALA A 47 -30.30 -30.51 -45.58
CA ALA A 47 -29.06 -29.79 -45.26
C ALA A 47 -29.25 -28.27 -45.34
N ASN A 48 -29.91 -27.78 -46.39
CA ASN A 48 -30.21 -26.35 -46.52
C ASN A 48 -31.13 -25.84 -45.39
N ALA A 49 -32.18 -26.59 -45.02
CA ALA A 49 -33.03 -26.23 -43.90
C ALA A 49 -32.26 -26.13 -42.57
N GLN A 50 -31.34 -27.07 -42.32
CA GLN A 50 -30.47 -27.03 -41.14
C GLN A 50 -29.49 -25.85 -41.15
N LEU A 51 -28.95 -25.49 -42.32
CA LEU A 51 -28.09 -24.33 -42.47
C LEU A 51 -28.86 -23.02 -42.28
N GLU A 52 -30.09 -22.92 -42.78
CA GLU A 52 -30.95 -21.77 -42.54
C GLU A 52 -31.28 -21.59 -41.05
N GLU A 53 -31.53 -22.69 -40.34
CA GLU A 53 -31.73 -22.66 -38.89
C GLU A 53 -30.45 -22.19 -38.15
N ARG A 54 -29.27 -22.71 -38.52
CA ARG A 54 -28.00 -22.25 -37.96
C ARG A 54 -27.70 -20.78 -38.29
N LEU A 55 -28.02 -20.32 -39.49
CA LEU A 55 -27.87 -18.92 -39.85
C LEU A 55 -28.83 -18.05 -39.05
N LYS A 56 -30.04 -18.52 -38.78
CA LYS A 56 -31.01 -17.82 -37.93
C LYS A 56 -30.53 -17.75 -36.48
N THR A 57 -29.99 -18.83 -35.93
CA THR A 57 -29.44 -18.81 -34.56
C THR A 57 -28.20 -17.93 -34.45
N LEU A 58 -27.28 -17.99 -35.42
CA LEU A 58 -26.10 -17.12 -35.45
C LEU A 58 -26.47 -15.64 -35.60
N LYS A 59 -27.47 -15.32 -36.43
CA LYS A 59 -27.99 -13.94 -36.54
C LYS A 59 -28.65 -13.47 -35.26
N ALA A 60 -29.42 -14.34 -34.59
CA ALA A 60 -30.01 -14.02 -33.29
C ALA A 60 -28.91 -13.80 -32.24
N GLN A 61 -27.89 -14.66 -32.19
CA GLN A 61 -26.74 -14.50 -31.30
C GLN A 61 -25.96 -13.22 -31.59
N LEU A 62 -25.69 -12.88 -32.86
CA LEU A 62 -24.99 -11.65 -33.21
C LEU A 62 -25.81 -10.39 -32.91
N ALA A 63 -27.14 -10.47 -33.00
CA ALA A 63 -28.03 -9.38 -32.61
C ALA A 63 -28.15 -9.22 -31.09
N ASP A 64 -27.94 -10.32 -30.34
CA ASP A 64 -27.95 -10.36 -28.87
C ASP A 64 -26.57 -10.03 -28.28
N VAL A 65 -25.49 -10.03 -29.08
CA VAL A 65 -24.21 -9.46 -28.67
C VAL A 65 -24.46 -7.96 -28.43
N PRO A 66 -24.40 -7.48 -27.17
CA PRO A 66 -24.57 -6.07 -26.89
C PRO A 66 -23.52 -5.30 -27.67
N ALA A 67 -23.90 -4.13 -28.19
CA ALA A 67 -22.95 -3.22 -28.84
C ALA A 67 -21.70 -3.08 -27.95
N PRO A 68 -20.48 -3.06 -28.53
CA PRO A 68 -19.26 -2.92 -27.74
C PRO A 68 -19.46 -1.76 -26.77
N VAL A 69 -19.45 -2.07 -25.48
CA VAL A 69 -19.63 -1.07 -24.42
C VAL A 69 -18.61 0.01 -24.70
N ASP A 70 -19.05 1.25 -24.84
CA ASP A 70 -18.20 2.38 -25.20
C ASP A 70 -17.31 2.71 -24.00
N THR A 71 -16.25 1.92 -23.82
CA THR A 71 -15.26 2.04 -22.74
C THR A 71 -14.31 3.21 -22.95
N SER A 72 -14.54 4.02 -23.99
CA SER A 72 -13.78 5.24 -24.26
C SER A 72 -13.85 6.22 -23.08
N GLY A 73 -15.04 6.41 -22.50
CA GLY A 73 -15.22 7.25 -21.32
C GLY A 73 -14.53 6.70 -20.07
N ASP A 74 -14.56 5.38 -19.85
CA ASP A 74 -13.88 4.74 -18.73
C ASP A 74 -12.36 4.81 -18.88
N LEU A 75 -11.85 4.65 -20.10
CA LEU A 75 -10.43 4.79 -20.43
C LEU A 75 -9.95 6.23 -20.25
N GLU A 76 -10.74 7.22 -20.65
CA GLU A 76 -10.44 8.65 -20.44
C GLU A 76 -10.44 8.99 -18.94
N ALA A 77 -11.39 8.45 -18.17
CA ALA A 77 -11.43 8.61 -16.72
C ALA A 77 -10.22 7.96 -16.02
N LEU A 78 -9.86 6.72 -16.40
CA LEU A 78 -8.66 6.04 -15.91
C LEU A 78 -7.38 6.77 -16.30
N GLN A 79 -7.30 7.32 -17.52
CA GLN A 79 -6.16 8.13 -17.95
C GLN A 79 -6.03 9.41 -17.13
N ALA A 80 -7.13 10.11 -16.85
CA ALA A 80 -7.13 11.30 -16.01
C ALA A 80 -6.71 10.99 -14.56
N GLU A 81 -7.17 9.86 -14.00
CA GLU A 81 -6.78 9.41 -12.66
C GLU A 81 -5.29 9.05 -12.61
N VAL A 82 -4.77 8.36 -13.65
CA VAL A 82 -3.33 8.06 -13.76
C VAL A 82 -2.49 9.34 -13.88
N GLU A 83 -2.95 10.34 -14.62
CA GLU A 83 -2.25 11.63 -14.69
C GLU A 83 -2.26 12.38 -13.35
N LEU A 84 -3.38 12.35 -12.60
CA LEU A 84 -3.44 12.92 -11.26
C LEU A 84 -2.49 12.22 -10.30
N LEU A 85 -2.53 10.87 -10.24
CA LEU A 85 -1.62 10.09 -9.41
C LEU A 85 -0.16 10.31 -9.81
N ARG A 86 0.13 10.47 -11.11
CA ARG A 86 1.48 10.77 -11.58
C ARG A 86 1.96 12.15 -11.14
N ASN A 87 1.07 13.14 -11.13
CA ASN A 87 1.37 14.48 -10.64
C ASN A 87 1.52 14.51 -9.11
N GLU A 88 0.69 13.75 -8.38
CA GLU A 88 0.74 13.63 -6.92
C GLU A 88 1.99 12.87 -6.45
N VAL A 89 2.33 11.76 -7.10
CA VAL A 89 3.61 11.06 -6.91
C VAL A 89 4.80 11.93 -7.35
N GLY A 90 4.59 12.80 -8.34
CA GLY A 90 5.56 13.80 -8.79
C GLY A 90 5.72 14.99 -7.84
N ASN A 91 4.79 15.21 -6.90
CA ASN A 91 4.92 16.19 -5.84
C ASN A 91 5.84 15.66 -4.72
N THR A 92 7.06 15.27 -5.12
CA THR A 92 8.12 14.87 -4.18
C THR A 92 8.73 16.07 -3.48
N VAL A 93 8.45 17.30 -3.93
CA VAL A 93 9.04 18.53 -3.39
C VAL A 93 8.78 18.67 -1.89
N GLU A 94 7.55 18.44 -1.43
CA GLU A 94 7.23 18.50 0.00
C GLU A 94 7.92 17.37 0.78
N LYS A 95 7.94 16.15 0.23
CA LYS A 95 8.61 15.00 0.83
C LYS A 95 10.13 15.21 0.94
N ASP A 96 10.73 15.76 -0.11
CA ASP A 96 12.17 16.02 -0.18
C ASP A 96 12.54 17.20 0.73
N ALA A 97 11.73 18.25 0.78
CA ALA A 97 11.88 19.35 1.74
C ALA A 97 11.75 18.88 3.21
N LEU A 98 10.77 18.01 3.52
CA LEU A 98 10.62 17.42 4.85
C LEU A 98 11.81 16.53 5.21
N LYS A 99 12.35 15.75 4.27
CA LYS A 99 13.56 14.95 4.49
C LYS A 99 14.78 15.83 4.75
N GLU A 100 14.95 16.91 4.00
CA GLU A 100 16.02 17.87 4.23
C GLU A 100 15.90 18.52 5.61
N GLU A 101 14.69 18.89 6.03
CA GLU A 101 14.45 19.48 7.34
C GLU A 101 14.70 18.48 8.48
N VAL A 102 14.28 17.22 8.33
CA VAL A 102 14.58 16.15 9.30
C VAL A 102 16.09 15.93 9.41
N ALA A 103 16.82 15.94 8.29
CA ALA A 103 18.28 15.81 8.30
C ALA A 103 18.95 17.01 9.00
N ARG A 104 18.45 18.23 8.76
CA ARG A 104 18.91 19.45 9.44
C ARG A 104 18.69 19.36 10.95
N LEU A 105 17.48 19.05 11.39
CA LEU A 105 17.12 18.93 12.81
C LEU A 105 17.91 17.81 13.51
N THR A 106 18.15 16.69 12.82
CA THR A 106 18.97 15.60 13.37
C THR A 106 20.41 16.05 13.57
N SER A 107 21.00 16.74 12.59
CA SER A 107 22.35 17.30 12.72
C SER A 107 22.44 18.36 13.82
N GLU A 108 21.40 19.18 14.00
CA GLU A 108 21.34 20.19 15.07
C GLU A 108 21.22 19.54 16.45
N LEU A 109 20.42 18.49 16.59
CA LEU A 109 20.30 17.71 17.83
C LEU A 109 21.60 16.99 18.19
N GLU A 110 22.28 16.38 17.21
CA GLU A 110 23.59 15.75 17.43
C GLU A 110 24.64 16.79 17.85
N ALA A 111 24.67 17.96 17.21
CA ALA A 111 25.58 19.05 17.57
C ALA A 111 25.28 19.60 18.98
N ALA A 112 24.00 19.78 19.33
CA ALA A 112 23.58 20.19 20.65
C ALA A 112 23.96 19.15 21.72
N GLY A 113 23.73 17.86 21.44
CA GLY A 113 24.11 16.76 22.32
C GLY A 113 25.61 16.68 22.57
N ASN A 114 26.44 16.82 21.52
CA ASN A 114 27.89 16.85 21.65
C ASN A 114 28.37 18.08 22.44
N THR A 115 27.75 19.24 22.23
CA THR A 115 28.07 20.47 22.97
C THR A 115 27.72 20.31 24.45
N ALA A 116 26.55 19.73 24.77
CA ALA A 116 26.14 19.44 26.13
C ALA A 116 27.07 18.43 26.83
N ALA A 117 27.51 17.39 26.11
CA ALA A 117 28.47 16.42 26.62
C ALA A 117 29.83 17.07 26.95
N MET A 118 30.36 17.91 26.04
CA MET A 118 31.60 18.66 26.29
C MET A 118 31.48 19.62 27.47
N GLN A 119 30.33 20.31 27.62
CA GLN A 119 30.07 21.18 28.76
C GLN A 119 29.97 20.39 30.08
N ALA A 120 29.34 19.22 30.07
CA ALA A 120 29.25 18.34 31.24
C ALA A 120 30.62 17.80 31.68
N GLU A 121 31.47 17.39 30.74
CA GLU A 121 32.85 16.98 31.03
C GLU A 121 33.69 18.15 31.58
N GLY A 122 33.59 19.33 30.95
CA GLY A 122 34.27 20.54 31.43
C GLY A 122 33.83 20.93 32.85
N LYS A 123 32.54 20.86 33.13
CA LYS A 123 31.98 21.08 34.48
C LYS A 123 32.52 20.06 35.49
N ALA A 124 32.54 18.77 35.15
CA ALA A 124 33.06 17.73 36.03
C ALA A 124 34.56 17.92 36.34
N SER A 125 35.34 18.38 35.35
CA SER A 125 36.76 18.72 35.54
C SER A 125 36.93 19.88 36.52
N LEU A 126 36.14 20.95 36.36
CA LEU A 126 36.18 22.11 37.27
C LEU A 126 35.74 21.74 38.69
N GLU A 127 34.72 20.88 38.84
CA GLU A 127 34.30 20.38 40.16
C GLU A 127 35.40 19.57 40.85
N ALA A 128 36.16 18.78 40.10
CA ALA A 128 37.30 18.03 40.62
C ALA A 128 38.44 18.95 41.06
N GLU A 129 38.81 19.95 40.24
CA GLU A 129 39.83 20.96 40.58
C GLU A 129 39.44 21.76 41.83
N VAL A 130 38.18 22.19 41.92
CA VAL A 130 37.66 22.90 43.11
C VAL A 130 37.74 22.01 44.35
N ALA A 131 37.47 20.70 44.23
CA ALA A 131 37.59 19.77 45.35
C ALA A 131 39.05 19.55 45.79
N GLU A 132 39.98 19.46 44.85
CA GLU A 132 41.42 19.30 45.11
C GLU A 132 42.00 20.53 45.81
N VAL A 133 41.78 21.73 45.26
CA VAL A 133 42.27 22.98 45.88
C VAL A 133 41.64 23.19 47.26
N ARG A 134 40.35 22.83 47.45
CA ARG A 134 39.72 22.84 48.78
C ARG A 134 40.46 21.93 49.76
N ALA A 135 40.83 20.72 49.33
CA ALA A 135 41.55 19.77 50.18
C ALA A 135 42.96 20.28 50.55
N GLU A 136 43.69 20.85 49.60
CA GLU A 136 45.01 21.45 49.84
C GLU A 136 44.94 22.62 50.83
N VAL A 137 43.95 23.51 50.66
CA VAL A 137 43.68 24.62 51.59
C VAL A 137 43.41 24.10 53.00
N THR A 138 42.61 23.05 53.16
CA THR A 138 42.35 22.46 54.49
C THR A 138 43.60 21.84 55.10
N ALA A 139 44.40 21.13 54.32
CA ALA A 139 45.63 20.48 54.81
C ALA A 139 46.68 21.51 55.26
N LEU A 140 46.86 22.59 54.50
CA LEU A 140 47.78 23.68 54.88
C LEU A 140 47.27 24.45 56.11
N GLN A 141 45.96 24.65 56.26
CA GLN A 141 45.39 25.24 57.47
C GLN A 141 45.65 24.38 58.72
N ASP A 142 45.53 23.06 58.61
CA ASP A 142 45.84 22.13 59.70
C ASP A 142 47.35 22.16 60.05
N GLN A 143 48.23 22.29 59.05
CA GLN A 143 49.67 22.44 59.26
C GLN A 143 50.02 23.76 59.96
N ILE A 144 49.34 24.86 59.60
CA ILE A 144 49.50 26.16 60.29
C ILE A 144 49.03 26.05 61.74
N ALA A 145 47.88 25.41 62.00
CA ALA A 145 47.34 25.23 63.34
C ALA A 145 48.28 24.40 64.24
N THR A 146 48.85 23.32 63.70
CA THR A 146 49.81 22.47 64.44
C THR A 146 51.17 23.16 64.66
N ALA A 147 51.64 23.98 63.71
CA ALA A 147 52.85 24.79 63.88
C ALA A 147 52.67 25.92 64.91
N ALA A 148 51.46 26.52 64.98
CA ALA A 148 51.12 27.55 65.96
C ALA A 148 51.04 27.03 67.40
N ASP A 149 50.51 25.82 67.61
CA ASP A 149 50.45 25.17 68.94
C ASP A 149 51.83 24.68 69.43
N GLY A 150 52.78 24.45 68.51
CA GLY A 150 54.12 23.91 68.80
C GLY A 150 55.17 24.93 69.29
N GLY A 151 54.85 26.23 69.35
CA GLY A 151 55.78 27.28 69.81
C GLY A 151 57.00 27.51 68.91
N GLY A 152 56.91 27.18 67.62
CA GLY A 152 57.97 27.38 66.62
C GLY A 152 58.07 28.82 66.07
N ASP A 153 59.14 29.09 65.33
CA ASP A 153 59.49 30.37 64.69
C ASP A 153 58.31 30.97 63.88
N GLU A 154 58.12 32.29 63.90
CA GLU A 154 56.98 32.99 63.24
C GLU A 154 57.13 33.06 61.70
N THR A 155 58.33 32.83 61.17
CA THR A 155 58.65 32.96 59.74
C THR A 155 58.04 31.83 58.87
N PRO A 156 58.14 30.53 59.22
CA PRO A 156 57.49 29.45 58.48
C PRO A 156 55.96 29.52 58.48
N THR A 157 55.34 30.03 59.56
CA THR A 157 53.89 30.19 59.64
C THR A 157 53.40 31.38 58.80
N ALA A 158 54.20 32.43 58.65
CA ALA A 158 53.92 33.55 57.74
C ALA A 158 53.97 33.15 56.25
N GLU A 159 54.87 32.24 55.87
CA GLU A 159 54.96 31.73 54.49
C GLU A 159 53.76 30.82 54.14
N LEU A 160 53.41 29.89 55.04
CA LEU A 160 52.25 29.00 54.86
C LEU A 160 50.91 29.76 54.84
N THR A 161 50.78 30.84 55.63
CA THR A 161 49.57 31.69 55.61
C THR A 161 49.42 32.45 54.29
N ALA A 162 50.52 32.94 53.71
CA ALA A 162 50.49 33.56 52.38
C ALA A 162 50.10 32.56 51.26
N GLU A 163 50.55 31.31 51.35
CA GLU A 163 50.19 30.25 50.40
C GLU A 163 48.70 29.87 50.51
N VAL A 164 48.17 29.77 51.72
CA VAL A 164 46.73 29.54 51.96
C VAL A 164 45.87 30.67 51.39
N ASP A 165 46.29 31.92 51.52
CA ASP A 165 45.55 33.06 50.98
C ASP A 165 45.59 33.07 49.44
N SER A 166 46.71 32.67 48.83
CA SER A 166 46.83 32.46 47.38
C SER A 166 45.89 31.35 46.88
N LEU A 167 45.87 30.19 47.55
CA LEU A 167 45.00 29.06 47.15
C LEU A 167 43.52 29.36 47.37
N LYS A 168 43.16 30.12 48.42
CA LYS A 168 41.78 30.61 48.61
C LYS A 168 41.33 31.51 47.46
N ALA A 169 42.20 32.41 46.97
CA ALA A 169 41.89 33.26 45.82
C ALA A 169 41.70 32.44 44.53
N GLN A 170 42.51 31.39 44.33
CA GLN A 170 42.35 30.47 43.20
C GLN A 170 41.04 29.66 43.27
N LEU A 171 40.65 29.24 44.48
CA LEU A 171 39.42 28.50 44.75
C LEU A 171 38.17 29.36 44.52
N GLU A 172 38.21 30.64 44.86
CA GLU A 172 37.13 31.60 44.57
C GLU A 172 37.01 31.84 43.06
N ALA A 173 38.13 31.96 42.35
CA ALA A 173 38.13 32.09 40.90
C ALA A 173 37.59 30.83 40.17
N ALA A 174 37.99 29.64 40.62
CA ALA A 174 37.52 28.38 40.06
C ALA A 174 36.03 28.13 40.35
N GLN A 175 35.52 28.57 41.51
CA GLN A 175 34.10 28.54 41.83
C GLN A 175 33.29 29.50 40.95
N GLY A 176 33.80 30.70 40.70
CA GLY A 176 33.16 31.63 39.75
C GLY A 176 33.04 31.04 38.34
N ALA A 177 34.10 30.38 37.86
CA ALA A 177 34.07 29.69 36.57
C ALA A 177 33.08 28.50 36.54
N LEU A 178 32.93 27.78 37.66
CA LEU A 178 31.95 26.71 37.80
C LEU A 178 30.52 27.25 37.78
N ASP A 179 30.24 28.33 38.48
CA ASP A 179 28.93 28.98 38.51
C ASP A 179 28.55 29.54 37.12
N GLU A 180 29.50 30.12 36.39
CA GLU A 180 29.32 30.54 35.00
C GLU A 180 29.02 29.36 34.06
N ALA A 181 29.75 28.25 34.20
CA ALA A 181 29.50 27.03 33.44
C ALA A 181 28.12 26.42 33.76
N GLN A 182 27.71 26.45 35.03
CA GLN A 182 26.38 26.01 35.46
C GLN A 182 25.27 26.90 34.90
N ALA A 183 25.45 28.22 34.90
CA ALA A 183 24.52 29.16 34.30
C ALA A 183 24.39 28.99 32.77
N ALA A 184 25.50 28.69 32.09
CA ALA A 184 25.50 28.40 30.65
C ALA A 184 24.77 27.09 30.30
N SER A 185 24.88 26.06 31.16
CA SER A 185 24.11 24.82 31.03
C SER A 185 22.63 24.93 31.44
N GLY A 186 22.27 26.01 32.13
CA GLY A 186 20.91 26.30 32.64
C GLY A 186 20.02 27.10 31.68
N GLN A 187 20.42 27.29 30.41
CA GLN A 187 19.47 27.74 29.39
C GLN A 187 18.26 26.81 29.37
N PRO A 188 17.04 27.36 29.26
CA PRO A 188 15.83 26.68 29.65
C PRO A 188 15.76 25.35 28.95
N GLU A 189 15.79 24.30 29.78
CA GLU A 189 15.33 22.97 29.46
C GLU A 189 14.10 23.15 28.59
N LEU A 190 14.24 22.89 27.28
CA LEU A 190 13.13 22.89 26.35
C LEU A 190 12.05 22.05 27.05
N ALA A 191 10.87 22.65 27.25
CA ALA A 191 9.72 22.02 27.89
C ALA A 191 9.63 20.55 27.48
N PRO A 192 9.30 19.64 28.43
CA PRO A 192 9.63 18.22 28.32
C PRO A 192 9.22 17.67 26.95
N ALA A 193 10.22 17.30 26.16
CA ALA A 193 10.03 16.73 24.82
C ALA A 193 9.20 15.43 24.84
N SER A 194 8.93 14.86 26.03
CA SER A 194 8.10 13.67 26.23
C SER A 194 6.69 13.83 25.67
N ASP A 195 6.05 14.98 25.89
CA ASP A 195 4.64 15.16 25.48
C ASP A 195 4.51 15.19 23.96
N ASN A 196 5.45 15.85 23.28
CA ASN A 196 5.47 15.89 21.82
C ASN A 196 5.89 14.55 21.21
N SER A 197 6.82 13.81 21.82
CA SER A 197 7.20 12.49 21.34
C SER A 197 6.08 11.46 21.48
N GLU A 198 5.36 11.46 22.61
CA GLU A 198 4.22 10.56 22.81
C GLU A 198 3.07 10.89 21.87
N GLU A 199 2.81 12.18 21.62
CA GLU A 199 1.79 12.62 20.68
C GLU A 199 2.15 12.22 19.24
N LEU A 200 3.42 12.38 18.83
CA LEU A 200 3.90 11.92 17.53
C LEU A 200 3.82 10.39 17.37
N GLU A 201 4.09 9.62 18.43
CA GLU A 201 3.91 8.16 18.44
C GLU A 201 2.44 7.77 18.29
N ARG A 202 1.52 8.45 18.99
CA ARG A 202 0.07 8.22 18.82
C ARG A 202 -0.38 8.55 17.41
N GLN A 203 0.05 9.67 16.85
CA GLN A 203 -0.28 10.08 15.48
C GLN A 203 0.25 9.09 14.43
N ASN A 204 1.51 8.65 14.57
CA ASN A 204 2.08 7.63 13.69
C ASN A 204 1.32 6.30 13.82
N GLY A 205 0.93 5.90 15.03
CA GLY A 205 0.11 4.72 15.26
C GLY A 205 -1.24 4.79 14.53
N MET A 206 -1.92 5.94 14.57
CA MET A 206 -3.18 6.16 13.85
C MET A 206 -2.99 6.11 12.33
N LEU A 207 -1.90 6.69 11.79
CA LEU A 207 -1.60 6.64 10.36
C LEU A 207 -1.33 5.22 9.86
N VAL A 208 -0.60 4.42 10.64
CA VAL A 208 -0.35 3.01 10.30
C VAL A 208 -1.63 2.19 10.28
N GLN A 209 -2.54 2.42 11.24
CA GLN A 209 -3.86 1.76 11.25
C GLN A 209 -4.69 2.15 10.03
N LEU A 210 -4.76 3.44 9.71
CA LEU A 210 -5.48 3.93 8.53
C LEU A 210 -4.92 3.35 7.22
N ASP A 211 -3.60 3.27 7.08
CA ASP A 211 -2.97 2.66 5.89
C ASP A 211 -3.30 1.17 5.80
N THR A 212 -3.29 0.44 6.92
CA THR A 212 -3.67 -0.97 6.97
C THR A 212 -5.11 -1.17 6.52
N ASP A 213 -6.04 -0.35 7.01
CA ASP A 213 -7.46 -0.43 6.65
C ASP A 213 -7.71 -0.08 5.18
N LEU A 214 -6.99 0.92 4.64
CA LEU A 214 -7.04 1.26 3.22
C LEU A 214 -6.48 0.15 2.32
N GLN A 215 -5.41 -0.53 2.75
CA GLN A 215 -4.87 -1.69 2.04
C GLN A 215 -5.88 -2.84 2.02
N GLN A 216 -6.55 -3.12 3.15
CA GLN A 216 -7.61 -4.12 3.23
C GLN A 216 -8.78 -3.77 2.30
N LEU A 217 -9.21 -2.50 2.27
CA LEU A 217 -10.26 -2.02 1.37
C LEU A 217 -9.88 -2.20 -0.11
N ARG A 218 -8.63 -1.89 -0.49
CA ARG A 218 -8.14 -2.12 -1.85
C ARG A 218 -8.16 -3.60 -2.21
N HIS A 219 -7.71 -4.47 -1.32
CA HIS A 219 -7.69 -5.92 -1.54
C HIS A 219 -9.10 -6.52 -1.69
N ALA A 220 -10.04 -6.08 -0.85
CA ALA A 220 -11.44 -6.49 -0.93
C ALA A 220 -12.09 -6.03 -2.25
N ASN A 221 -11.81 -4.80 -2.68
CA ASN A 221 -12.28 -4.28 -3.97
C ASN A 221 -11.68 -5.01 -5.18
N GLU A 222 -10.41 -5.40 -5.12
CA GLU A 222 -9.77 -6.20 -6.17
C GLU A 222 -10.38 -7.60 -6.26
N SER A 223 -10.64 -8.22 -5.11
CA SER A 223 -11.34 -9.50 -5.02
C SER A 223 -12.76 -9.42 -5.59
N LEU A 224 -13.49 -8.34 -5.29
CA LEU A 224 -14.80 -8.03 -5.86
C LEU A 224 -14.78 -7.87 -7.38
N ARG A 225 -13.79 -7.14 -7.92
CA ARG A 225 -13.62 -6.98 -9.37
C ARG A 225 -13.35 -8.32 -10.05
N SER A 226 -12.46 -9.12 -9.48
CA SER A 226 -12.13 -10.48 -9.96
C SER A 226 -13.35 -11.40 -9.95
N ALA A 227 -14.12 -11.41 -8.86
CA ALA A 227 -15.35 -12.20 -8.76
C ALA A 227 -16.42 -11.75 -9.79
N ASN A 228 -16.56 -10.43 -10.01
CA ASN A 228 -17.46 -9.89 -11.03
C ASN A 228 -17.03 -10.25 -12.46
N THR A 229 -15.72 -10.25 -12.76
CA THR A 229 -15.22 -10.71 -14.06
C THR A 229 -15.51 -12.19 -14.27
N ALA A 230 -15.27 -13.04 -13.27
CA ALA A 230 -15.59 -14.46 -13.34
C ALA A 230 -17.09 -14.72 -13.54
N LEU A 231 -17.96 -13.98 -12.85
CA LEU A 231 -19.40 -14.05 -13.06
C LEU A 231 -19.83 -13.64 -14.47
N ARG A 232 -19.22 -12.59 -15.04
CA ARG A 232 -19.51 -12.16 -16.41
C ARG A 232 -19.05 -13.20 -17.44
N GLU A 233 -17.88 -13.80 -17.25
CA GLU A 233 -17.38 -14.88 -18.10
C GLU A 233 -18.26 -16.13 -18.01
N ALA A 234 -18.65 -16.54 -16.80
CA ALA A 234 -19.55 -17.68 -16.60
C ALA A 234 -20.94 -17.44 -17.22
N ASN A 235 -21.48 -16.23 -17.07
CA ASN A 235 -22.74 -15.84 -17.71
C ASN A 235 -22.62 -15.79 -19.23
N ALA A 236 -21.52 -15.28 -19.80
CA ALA A 236 -21.27 -15.28 -21.23
C ALA A 236 -21.11 -16.70 -21.81
N ALA A 237 -20.56 -17.63 -21.03
CA ALA A 237 -20.49 -19.05 -21.36
C ALA A 237 -21.84 -19.79 -21.16
N GLY A 238 -22.85 -19.12 -20.60
CA GLY A 238 -24.16 -19.72 -20.29
C GLY A 238 -24.13 -20.73 -19.13
N VAL A 239 -23.07 -20.73 -18.33
CA VAL A 239 -22.89 -21.62 -17.18
C VAL A 239 -23.28 -20.87 -15.91
N GLY A 240 -24.47 -21.17 -15.38
CA GLY A 240 -24.88 -20.67 -14.06
C GLY A 240 -24.17 -21.45 -12.95
N ASP A 241 -23.09 -20.89 -12.42
CA ASP A 241 -22.36 -21.47 -11.29
C ASP A 241 -22.77 -20.83 -9.96
N ALA A 242 -23.47 -21.60 -9.13
CA ALA A 242 -23.88 -21.17 -7.79
C ALA A 242 -22.68 -20.90 -6.85
N GLY A 243 -21.55 -21.57 -7.07
CA GLY A 243 -20.31 -21.35 -6.30
C GLY A 243 -19.71 -19.97 -6.56
N LEU A 244 -19.68 -19.53 -7.82
CA LEU A 244 -19.21 -18.19 -8.19
C LEU A 244 -20.12 -17.09 -7.64
N ILE A 245 -21.44 -17.32 -7.62
CA ILE A 245 -22.40 -16.38 -7.01
C ILE A 245 -22.13 -16.24 -5.51
N ASN A 246 -21.97 -17.36 -4.79
CA ASN A 246 -21.66 -17.32 -3.36
C ASN A 246 -20.31 -16.62 -3.09
N SER A 247 -19.28 -16.92 -3.90
CA SER A 247 -17.96 -16.27 -3.79
C SER A 247 -18.02 -14.77 -4.05
N ALA A 248 -18.83 -14.32 -5.02
CA ALA A 248 -19.03 -12.91 -5.29
C ALA A 248 -19.78 -12.19 -4.16
N LEU A 249 -20.82 -12.82 -3.60
CA LEU A 249 -21.55 -12.29 -2.44
C LEU A 249 -20.65 -12.20 -1.20
N GLU A 250 -19.79 -13.21 -0.97
CA GLU A 250 -18.80 -13.17 0.10
C GLU A 250 -17.80 -12.02 -0.08
N ALA A 251 -17.30 -11.82 -1.31
CA ALA A 251 -16.43 -10.69 -1.64
C ALA A 251 -17.15 -9.34 -1.44
N GLU A 252 -18.45 -9.25 -1.75
CA GLU A 252 -19.26 -8.04 -1.51
C GLU A 252 -19.43 -7.73 -0.04
N ILE A 253 -19.73 -8.74 0.77
CA ILE A 253 -19.81 -8.58 2.23
C ILE A 253 -18.47 -8.14 2.80
N GLU A 254 -17.36 -8.72 2.33
CA GLU A 254 -16.02 -8.34 2.78
C GLU A 254 -15.65 -6.91 2.35
N GLY A 255 -16.00 -6.52 1.13
CA GLY A 255 -15.85 -5.15 0.64
C GLY A 255 -16.64 -4.13 1.47
N LEU A 256 -17.89 -4.44 1.81
CA LEU A 256 -18.73 -3.58 2.65
C LEU A 256 -18.17 -3.46 4.08
N ARG A 257 -17.67 -4.55 4.66
CA ARG A 257 -17.01 -4.52 5.97
C ARG A 257 -15.73 -3.69 5.95
N ALA A 258 -14.90 -3.86 4.93
CA ALA A 258 -13.67 -3.08 4.77
C ALA A 258 -13.97 -1.59 4.54
N ALA A 259 -15.01 -1.25 3.77
CA ALA A 259 -15.51 0.11 3.61
C ALA A 259 -15.94 0.72 4.95
N GLN A 260 -16.78 0.00 5.71
CA GLN A 260 -17.22 0.46 7.03
C GLN A 260 -16.05 0.62 8.01
N ALA A 261 -15.08 -0.28 8.00
CA ALA A 261 -13.88 -0.18 8.85
C ALA A 261 -13.05 1.06 8.49
N SER A 262 -12.82 1.31 7.19
CA SER A 262 -12.11 2.50 6.72
C SER A 262 -12.84 3.79 7.10
N ASP A 263 -14.16 3.86 6.91
CA ASP A 263 -14.97 5.01 7.30
C ASP A 263 -14.88 5.26 8.81
N GLN A 264 -14.96 4.21 9.63
CA GLN A 264 -14.83 4.31 11.08
C GLN A 264 -13.43 4.79 11.50
N ALA A 265 -12.37 4.28 10.87
CA ALA A 265 -11.00 4.72 11.11
C ALA A 265 -10.81 6.21 10.75
N GLN A 266 -11.32 6.64 9.61
CA GLN A 266 -11.28 8.05 9.19
C GLN A 266 -12.03 8.96 10.17
N VAL A 267 -13.22 8.56 10.63
CA VAL A 267 -13.99 9.29 11.65
C VAL A 267 -13.22 9.39 12.96
N ASN A 268 -12.60 8.29 13.42
CA ASN A 268 -11.79 8.30 14.64
C ASN A 268 -10.58 9.24 14.52
N VAL A 269 -9.91 9.26 13.36
CA VAL A 269 -8.80 10.19 13.09
C VAL A 269 -9.26 11.64 13.13
N VAL A 270 -10.42 11.95 12.55
CA VAL A 270 -10.99 13.30 12.58
C VAL A 270 -11.37 13.70 14.01
N LEU A 271 -12.02 12.82 14.76
CA LEU A 271 -12.36 13.06 16.17
C LEU A 271 -11.11 13.33 17.02
N ALA A 272 -10.08 12.50 16.87
CA ALA A 272 -8.81 12.66 17.58
C ALA A 272 -8.11 14.00 17.26
N LYS A 273 -8.22 14.50 16.03
CA LYS A 273 -7.69 15.82 15.65
C LYS A 273 -8.54 16.99 16.16
N LEU A 274 -9.86 16.81 16.27
CA LEU A 274 -10.78 17.86 16.71
C LEU A 274 -10.82 18.02 18.23
N GLU A 275 -10.63 16.95 18.99
CA GLU A 275 -10.64 16.94 20.45
C GLU A 275 -9.67 17.96 21.10
N PRO A 276 -8.38 18.03 20.72
CA PRO A 276 -7.47 19.04 21.25
C PRO A 276 -7.84 20.47 20.82
N LEU A 277 -8.36 20.65 19.60
CA LEU A 277 -8.80 21.97 19.11
C LEU A 277 -10.01 22.50 19.89
N LEU A 278 -10.94 21.61 20.24
CA LEU A 278 -12.09 21.91 21.10
C LEU A 278 -11.67 22.23 22.54
N ALA A 279 -10.71 21.48 23.10
CA ALA A 279 -10.16 21.76 24.42
C ALA A 279 -9.41 23.11 24.47
N GLN A 280 -8.68 23.45 23.41
CA GLN A 280 -8.03 24.76 23.28
C GLN A 280 -9.04 25.90 23.14
N ALA A 281 -10.13 25.71 22.40
CA ALA A 281 -11.20 26.69 22.27
C ALA A 281 -11.96 26.93 23.59
N GLN A 282 -12.14 25.90 24.42
CA GLN A 282 -12.75 26.03 25.75
C GLN A 282 -11.84 26.72 26.78
N ASN A 283 -10.53 26.62 26.61
CA ASN A 283 -9.53 27.29 27.46
C ASN A 283 -9.19 28.71 27.00
N LEU A 284 -9.78 29.18 25.90
CA LEU A 284 -9.65 30.57 25.50
C LEU A 284 -10.48 31.42 26.46
N PRO A 285 -9.88 32.32 27.27
CA PRO A 285 -10.66 33.19 28.13
C PRO A 285 -11.65 33.95 27.25
N GLU A 286 -12.94 33.87 27.59
CA GLU A 286 -13.98 34.68 26.95
C GLU A 286 -13.46 36.12 26.90
N GLY A 287 -13.17 36.58 25.68
CA GLY A 287 -12.55 37.87 25.44
C GLY A 287 -13.39 38.96 26.09
N GLU A 288 -12.75 39.65 27.03
CA GLU A 288 -12.89 41.08 27.28
C GLU A 288 -13.58 41.80 26.11
N GLU A 289 -14.79 42.31 26.38
CA GLU A 289 -15.44 43.29 25.53
C GLU A 289 -14.50 44.49 25.33
N VAL A 290 -14.17 44.79 24.07
CA VAL A 290 -13.63 46.10 23.65
C VAL A 290 -14.72 46.85 22.91
#